data_AF-A0A950SV58-F1
#
_entry.id   AF-A0A950SV58-F1
#
_cell.length_a   1.000
_cell.length_b   1.000
_cell.length_c   1.000
_cell.angle_alpha   90.00
_cell.angle_beta   90.00
_cell.angle_gamma   90.00
#
_symmetry.space_group_name_H-M   'P 1'
#
loop_
_entity.id
_entity.type
_entity.pdbx_description
1 polymer ?
#
loop_
_entity_poly.entity_id
_entity_poly.type
_entity_poly.pdbx_seq_one_letter_code
_entity_poly.pdbx_strand_id
1 'polypeptide(L)'
;MLDKTSCRGVFRFAYGTKSREALTSLVPRQPELRQKLSDALVDPSYSVAELDCDRGDQTYVLLNDRQLLAIYRDGDIGAVERLARR
;
A
#
# COMPACT_ATOMS: atom_id res chain seq x y z
N MET A 1 14.36 -1.46 -14.46
CA MET A 1 15.02 -0.35 -13.74
C MET A 1 14.03 0.81 -13.76
N LEU A 2 13.44 1.15 -12.60
CA LEU A 2 12.51 2.28 -12.49
C LEU A 2 13.34 3.57 -12.68
N ASP A 3 13.24 4.13 -13.88
CA ASP A 3 13.95 5.33 -14.29
C ASP A 3 13.30 6.57 -13.62
N LYS A 4 14.13 7.51 -13.12
CA LYS A 4 13.70 8.78 -12.52
C LYS A 4 12.82 9.63 -13.46
N THR A 5 12.96 9.49 -14.79
CA THR A 5 12.10 10.17 -15.77
C THR A 5 10.67 9.61 -15.80
N SER A 6 10.46 8.37 -15.36
CA SER A 6 9.14 7.72 -15.34
C SER A 6 8.19 8.31 -14.28
N CYS A 7 8.72 8.87 -13.20
CA CYS A 7 7.95 9.50 -12.12
C CYS A 7 7.97 11.03 -12.18
N ARG A 8 8.27 11.65 -13.34
CA ARG A 8 8.35 13.12 -13.50
C ARG A 8 9.22 13.83 -12.44
N GLY A 9 10.22 13.16 -11.88
CA GLY A 9 11.09 13.69 -10.82
C GLY A 9 10.48 13.72 -9.41
N VAL A 10 9.27 13.19 -9.18
CA VAL A 10 8.61 13.16 -7.85
C VAL A 10 8.67 11.80 -7.15
N PHE A 11 9.62 10.94 -7.53
CA PHE A 11 9.80 9.66 -6.86
C PHE A 11 10.10 9.85 -5.37
N ARG A 12 9.32 9.20 -4.50
CA ARG A 12 9.58 9.12 -3.06
C ARG A 12 9.52 7.68 -2.60
N PHE A 13 10.47 7.30 -1.75
CA PHE A 13 10.43 6.03 -1.04
C PHE A 13 10.64 6.28 0.45
N ALA A 14 9.76 5.73 1.28
CA ALA A 14 9.80 5.93 2.73
C ALA A 14 9.39 4.68 3.49
N TYR A 15 9.97 4.50 4.68
CA TYR A 15 9.55 3.49 5.64
C TYR A 15 8.93 4.15 6.85
N GLY A 16 7.95 3.48 7.46
CA GLY A 16 7.34 3.99 8.68
C GLY A 16 6.31 3.03 9.26
N THR A 17 5.45 3.58 10.10
CA THR A 17 4.35 2.86 10.72
C THR A 17 3.04 3.56 10.37
N LYS A 18 2.01 2.80 10.02
CA LYS A 18 0.65 3.31 9.83
C LYS A 18 -0.34 2.55 10.69
N SER A 19 -1.38 3.23 11.15
CA SER A 19 -2.52 2.59 11.78
C SER A 19 -3.33 1.80 10.75
N ARG A 20 -4.08 0.81 11.25
CA ARG A 20 -5.07 0.08 10.44
C ARG A 20 -6.04 1.03 9.75
N GLU A 21 -6.53 2.04 10.47
CA GLU A 21 -7.46 3.04 9.95
C GLU A 21 -6.82 3.88 8.82
N ALA A 22 -5.57 4.31 8.98
CA ALA A 22 -4.86 5.04 7.94
C ALA A 22 -4.73 4.19 6.66
N LEU A 23 -4.49 2.88 6.80
CA LEU A 23 -4.38 1.95 5.67
C LEU A 23 -5.72 1.67 4.99
N THR A 24 -6.80 1.43 5.73
CA THR A 24 -8.14 1.19 5.15
C THR A 24 -8.73 2.47 4.52
N SER A 25 -8.28 3.64 4.96
CA SER A 25 -8.66 4.94 4.40
C SER A 25 -7.96 5.26 3.07
N LEU A 26 -6.92 4.51 2.69
CA LEU A 26 -6.21 4.71 1.41
C LEU A 26 -7.06 4.40 0.18
N VAL A 27 -8.15 3.64 0.33
CA VAL A 27 -9.04 3.20 -0.76
C VAL A 27 -10.50 3.66 -0.53
N PRO A 28 -10.75 4.98 -0.42
CA PRO A 28 -11.99 5.47 0.16
C PRO A 28 -13.24 5.22 -0.69
N ARG A 29 -13.06 5.01 -2.01
CA ARG A 29 -14.15 4.88 -2.99
C ARG A 29 -14.43 3.43 -3.41
N GLN A 30 -13.78 2.45 -2.78
CA GLN A 30 -13.92 1.03 -3.12
C GLN A 30 -14.30 0.22 -1.87
N PRO A 31 -15.60 0.12 -1.53
CA PRO A 31 -16.05 -0.49 -0.27
C PRO A 31 -15.64 -1.96 -0.13
N GLU A 32 -15.68 -2.73 -1.23
CA GLU A 32 -15.20 -4.12 -1.23
C GLU A 32 -13.71 -4.22 -0.91
N LEU A 33 -12.90 -3.31 -1.43
CA LEU A 33 -11.46 -3.28 -1.18
C LEU A 33 -11.16 -2.86 0.26
N ARG A 34 -11.91 -1.89 0.77
CA ARG A 34 -11.86 -1.49 2.18
C ARG A 34 -12.19 -2.67 3.09
N GLN A 35 -13.20 -3.47 2.76
CA GLN A 35 -13.53 -4.68 3.53
C GLN A 35 -12.39 -5.70 3.49
N LYS A 36 -11.83 -5.99 2.30
CA LYS A 36 -10.67 -6.88 2.16
C LYS A 36 -9.46 -6.42 2.99
N LEU A 37 -9.19 -5.12 3.04
CA LEU A 37 -8.15 -4.56 3.91
C LEU A 37 -8.50 -4.74 5.38
N SER A 38 -9.73 -4.45 5.78
CA SER A 38 -10.19 -4.61 7.16
C SER A 38 -10.07 -6.06 7.65
N ASP A 39 -10.33 -7.05 6.77
CA ASP A 39 -10.22 -8.47 7.09
C ASP A 39 -8.75 -8.94 7.15
N ALA A 40 -7.89 -8.38 6.29
CA ALA A 40 -6.47 -8.73 6.24
C ALA A 40 -5.65 -8.08 7.37
N LEU A 41 -6.07 -6.91 7.85
CA LEU A 41 -5.37 -6.10 8.84
C LEU A 41 -6.01 -6.30 10.23
N VAL A 42 -5.55 -7.32 10.97
CA VAL A 42 -6.03 -7.66 12.32
C VAL A 42 -5.45 -6.78 13.44
N ASP A 43 -4.18 -6.41 13.36
CA ASP A 43 -3.46 -5.56 14.31
C ASP A 43 -3.79 -4.06 14.17
N PRO A 44 -3.57 -3.26 15.23
CA PRO A 44 -3.87 -1.82 15.21
C PRO A 44 -2.89 -1.00 14.37
N SER A 45 -1.66 -1.48 14.14
CA SER A 45 -0.61 -0.76 13.44
C SER A 45 0.34 -1.69 12.69
N TYR A 46 0.90 -1.23 11.58
CA TYR A 46 1.78 -2.01 10.72
C TYR A 46 3.01 -1.23 10.30
N SER A 47 4.12 -1.96 10.14
CA SER A 47 5.28 -1.44 9.40
C SER A 47 4.96 -1.38 7.92
N VAL A 48 5.29 -0.25 7.29
CA VAL A 48 5.00 0.00 5.88
C VAL A 48 6.22 0.49 5.12
N ALA A 49 6.26 0.18 3.83
CA ALA A 49 7.10 0.85 2.85
C ALA A 49 6.20 1.53 1.81
N GLU A 50 6.38 2.83 1.62
CA GLU A 50 5.64 3.65 0.66
C GLU A 50 6.53 3.98 -0.52
N LEU A 51 5.98 3.85 -1.72
CA LEU A 51 6.60 4.25 -2.98
C LEU A 51 5.60 5.12 -3.74
N ASP A 52 5.94 6.38 -3.94
CA ASP A 52 5.11 7.35 -4.66
C ASP A 52 5.78 7.70 -6.00
N CYS A 53 5.01 7.69 -7.08
CA CYS A 53 5.48 7.93 -8.45
C CYS A 53 4.40 8.66 -9.28
N ASP A 54 4.38 9.99 -9.18
CA ASP A 54 3.40 10.88 -9.85
C ASP A 54 1.94 10.54 -9.51
N ARG A 55 1.26 9.73 -10.34
CA ARG A 55 -0.14 9.31 -10.13
C ARG A 55 -0.28 7.96 -9.43
N GLY A 56 0.80 7.19 -9.38
CA GLY A 56 0.81 5.85 -8.82
C GLY A 56 1.48 5.81 -7.45
N ASP A 57 0.73 5.42 -6.42
CA ASP A 57 1.27 5.14 -5.10
C ASP A 57 1.18 3.65 -4.79
N GLN A 58 2.23 3.11 -4.18
CA GLN A 58 2.29 1.75 -3.70
C GLN A 58 2.62 1.75 -2.21
N THR A 59 1.82 1.04 -1.42
CA THR A 59 2.07 0.84 -0.01
C THR A 59 2.19 -0.65 0.28
N TYR A 60 3.38 -1.08 0.68
CA TYR A 60 3.63 -2.44 1.14
C TYR A 60 3.46 -2.48 2.65
N VAL A 61 2.57 -3.34 3.13
CA VAL A 61 2.26 -3.53 4.55
C VAL A 61 2.80 -4.87 5.00
N LEU A 62 3.68 -4.89 5.99
CA LEU A 62 4.21 -6.12 6.56
C LEU A 62 3.18 -6.75 7.50
N LEU A 63 2.59 -7.87 7.09
CA LEU A 63 1.59 -8.59 7.89
C LEU A 63 2.25 -9.53 8.91
N ASN A 64 3.41 -10.09 8.54
CA ASN A 64 4.31 -10.87 9.38
C ASN A 64 5.63 -11.07 8.63
N ASP A 65 6.57 -11.81 9.21
CA ASP A 65 7.91 -12.06 8.67
C ASP A 65 7.96 -12.69 7.27
N ARG A 66 6.83 -13.21 6.77
CA ARG A 66 6.75 -13.91 5.47
C ARG A 66 5.65 -13.38 4.54
N GLN A 67 4.82 -12.45 5.01
CA GLN A 67 3.65 -11.99 4.27
C GLN A 67 3.61 -10.47 4.21
N LEU A 68 3.37 -9.98 3.00
CA LEU A 68 3.18 -8.58 2.68
C LEU A 68 1.81 -8.39 2.03
N LEU A 69 1.22 -7.24 2.24
CA LEU A 69 0.07 -6.76 1.49
C LEU A 69 0.51 -5.57 0.65
N ALA A 70 0.40 -5.66 -0.66
CA ALA A 70 0.64 -4.54 -1.56
C ALA A 70 -0.70 -3.83 -1.81
N ILE A 71 -0.75 -2.53 -1.54
CA ILE A 71 -1.87 -1.65 -1.84
C ILE A 71 -1.41 -0.73 -2.97
N TYR A 72 -1.97 -0.91 -4.15
CA TYR A 72 -1.70 -0.08 -5.33
C TYR A 72 -2.80 0.96 -5.47
N ARG A 73 -2.44 2.20 -5.81
CA ARG A 73 -3.38 3.30 -6.03
C ARG A 73 -2.96 4.07 -7.26
N ASP A 74 -3.87 4.27 -8.21
CA ASP A 74 -3.73 5.19 -9.34
C ASP A 74 -5.00 6.05 -9.44
N GLY A 75 -4.91 7.28 -8.96
CA GLY A 75 -6.07 8.16 -8.81
C GLY A 75 -7.14 7.55 -7.90
N ASP A 76 -8.31 7.27 -8.47
CA ASP A 76 -9.47 6.67 -7.75
C ASP A 76 -9.48 5.13 -7.77
N ILE A 77 -8.53 4.50 -8.46
CA ILE A 77 -8.46 3.04 -8.61
C ILE A 77 -7.45 2.48 -7.62
N GLY A 78 -7.93 1.66 -6.70
CA GLY A 78 -7.10 0.85 -5.81
C GLY A 78 -7.13 -0.63 -6.17
N ALA A 79 -6.04 -1.32 -5.88
CA ALA A 79 -5.94 -2.78 -5.90
C ALA A 79 -5.15 -3.27 -4.69
N VAL A 80 -5.44 -4.50 -4.24
CA VAL A 80 -4.76 -5.12 -3.11
C VAL A 80 -4.31 -6.52 -3.51
N GLU A 81 -3.05 -6.82 -3.23
CA GLU A 81 -2.44 -8.11 -3.52
C GLU A 81 -1.72 -8.63 -2.28
N ARG A 82 -1.93 -9.90 -1.94
CA ARG A 82 -1.19 -10.56 -0.86
C ARG A 82 0.02 -11.27 -1.45
N LEU A 83 1.20 -10.87 -1.01
CA LEU A 83 2.47 -11.43 -1.40
C LEU A 83 2.99 -12.31 -0.26
N ALA A 84 3.38 -13.55 -0.57
CA ALA A 84 3.97 -14.46 0.39
C ALA A 84 5.33 -14.91 -0.11
N ARG A 85 6.32 -14.93 0.79
CA ARG A 85 7.61 -15.54 0.49
C ARG A 85 7.42 -17.07 0.44
N ARG A 86 7.75 -17.67 -0.70
CA ARG A 86 7.80 -19.13 -0.88
C ARG A 86 8.94 -19.74 -0.07
#